data_AF-A0A0R3MB45-F1
#
_entry.id   AF-A0A0R3MB45-F1
#
_cell.length_a   1.000
_cell.length_b   1.000
_cell.length_c   1.000
_cell.angle_alpha   90.00
_cell.angle_beta   90.00
_cell.angle_gamma   90.00
#
_symmetry.space_group_name_H-M   'P 1'
#
loop_
_entity.id
_entity.type
_entity.pdbx_description
1 polymer ?
#
loop_
_entity_poly.entity_id
_entity_poly.type
_entity_poly.pdbx_seq_one_letter_code
_entity_poly.pdbx_strand_id
1 'polypeptide(L)'
;MVPVLEVADIFRRHGEAFRQTRAEHLGRVERRVMGAITACRTAVLGGYVEQCDDCGATRIAYNSCLMGKSINGELACRHRHF
;
A
#
# COMPACT_ATOMS: atom_id res chain seq x y z
N MET A 1 5.57 7.87 -12.08
CA MET A 1 5.91 6.47 -12.40
C MET A 1 5.38 5.60 -11.27
N VAL A 2 4.24 4.96 -11.51
CA VAL A 2 3.71 3.93 -10.61
C VAL A 2 4.48 2.63 -10.90
N PRO A 3 5.00 1.91 -9.90
CA PRO A 3 5.60 0.61 -10.14
C PRO A 3 4.59 -0.29 -10.85
N VAL A 4 5.03 -1.00 -11.91
CA VAL A 4 4.18 -1.96 -12.64
C VAL A 4 3.76 -3.13 -11.75
N LEU A 5 4.49 -3.35 -10.66
CA LEU A 5 4.27 -4.42 -9.71
C LEU A 5 4.69 -3.99 -8.30
N GLU A 6 3.78 -4.09 -7.34
CA GLU A 6 4.06 -3.94 -5.92
C GLU A 6 4.07 -5.29 -5.20
N VAL A 7 4.76 -5.34 -4.05
CA VAL A 7 4.77 -6.53 -3.17
C VAL A 7 3.33 -6.91 -2.78
N ALA A 8 2.46 -5.91 -2.55
CA ALA A 8 1.05 -6.13 -2.26
C ALA A 8 0.33 -6.92 -3.37
N ASP A 9 0.68 -6.71 -4.65
CA ASP A 9 0.07 -7.44 -5.77
C ASP A 9 0.48 -8.93 -5.76
N ILE A 10 1.71 -9.23 -5.35
CA ILE A 10 2.19 -10.61 -5.21
C ILE A 10 1.40 -11.33 -4.11
N PHE A 11 1.23 -10.69 -2.95
CA PHE A 11 0.43 -11.27 -1.86
C PHE A 11 -1.05 -11.39 -2.21
N ARG A 12 -1.62 -10.45 -2.99
CA ARG A 12 -3.00 -10.55 -3.47
C ARG A 12 -3.19 -11.74 -4.41
N ARG A 13 -2.23 -12.01 -5.31
CA ARG A 13 -2.32 -13.14 -6.26
C ARG A 13 -1.95 -14.49 -5.67
N HIS A 14 -0.97 -14.56 -4.77
CA HIS A 14 -0.37 -15.82 -4.33
C HIS A 14 -0.40 -16.04 -2.81
N GLY A 15 -0.79 -15.03 -2.03
CA GLY A 15 -0.67 -15.05 -0.59
C GLY A 15 -1.57 -16.09 0.08
N GLU A 16 -2.74 -16.40 -0.48
CA GLU A 16 -3.60 -17.46 0.06
C GLU A 16 -2.96 -18.84 -0.06
N ALA A 17 -2.54 -19.22 -1.28
CA ALA A 17 -1.84 -20.47 -1.52
C ALA A 17 -0.59 -20.59 -0.64
N PHE A 18 0.18 -19.51 -0.50
CA PHE A 18 1.35 -19.49 0.39
C PHE A 18 0.97 -19.73 1.86
N ARG A 19 -0.11 -19.09 2.36
CA ARG A 19 -0.59 -19.31 3.74
C ARG A 19 -1.01 -20.74 3.99
N GLN A 20 -1.65 -21.38 3.01
CA GLN A 20 -2.09 -22.77 3.11
C GLN A 20 -0.89 -23.73 3.13
N THR A 21 0.04 -23.59 2.18
CA THR A 21 1.22 -24.46 2.08
C THR A 21 2.22 -24.28 3.22
N ARG A 22 2.27 -23.11 3.86
CA ARG A 22 3.20 -22.80 4.96
C ARG A 22 2.51 -22.61 6.30
N ALA A 23 1.28 -23.11 6.47
CA ALA A 23 0.44 -22.80 7.64
C ALA A 23 1.12 -23.09 8.99
N GLU A 24 1.89 -24.18 9.06
CA GLU A 24 2.64 -24.63 10.24
C GLU A 24 3.84 -23.73 10.59
N HIS A 25 4.36 -22.99 9.60
CA HIS A 25 5.50 -22.09 9.76
C HIS A 25 5.10 -20.63 9.94
N LEU A 26 3.81 -20.30 9.74
CA LEU A 26 3.32 -18.93 9.85
C LEU A 26 2.72 -18.69 11.23
N GLY A 27 3.42 -17.91 12.05
CA GLY A 27 2.91 -17.41 13.31
C GLY A 27 1.93 -16.26 13.15
N ARG A 28 1.51 -15.69 14.29
CA ARG A 28 0.56 -14.57 14.33
C ARG A 28 1.13 -13.31 13.68
N VAL A 29 2.42 -13.05 13.86
CA VAL A 29 3.09 -11.83 13.36
C VAL A 29 3.16 -11.87 11.85
N GLU A 30 3.58 -12.99 11.26
CA GLU A 30 3.69 -13.20 9.83
C GLU A 30 2.33 -13.00 9.17
N ARG A 31 1.28 -13.62 9.70
CA ARG A 31 -0.09 -13.45 9.18
C ARG A 31 -0.56 -11.99 9.24
N ARG A 32 -0.24 -11.29 10.33
CA ARG A 32 -0.57 -9.86 10.48
C ARG A 32 0.17 -9.00 9.45
N VAL A 33 1.46 -9.25 9.23
CA VAL A 33 2.27 -8.54 8.24
C VAL A 33 1.73 -8.81 6.82
N MET A 34 1.44 -10.06 6.49
CA MET A 34 0.83 -10.41 5.20
C MET A 34 -0.51 -9.70 4.98
N GLY A 35 -1.35 -9.62 6.02
CA GLY A 35 -2.62 -8.87 5.96
C GLY A 35 -2.40 -7.37 5.76
N ALA A 36 -1.46 -6.77 6.49
CA ALA A 36 -1.12 -5.35 6.35
C ALA A 36 -0.60 -5.02 4.93
N ILE A 37 0.29 -5.85 4.39
CA ILE A 37 0.81 -5.71 3.02
C ILE A 37 -0.31 -5.83 1.99
N THR A 38 -1.23 -6.79 2.16
CA THR A 38 -2.37 -6.97 1.26
C THR A 38 -3.31 -5.76 1.24
N ALA A 39 -3.49 -5.10 2.40
CA ALA A 39 -4.31 -3.90 2.55
C ALA A 39 -3.60 -2.59 2.15
N CYS A 40 -2.27 -2.62 1.96
CA CYS A 40 -1.47 -1.45 1.62
C CYS A 40 -1.98 -0.76 0.34
N ARG A 41 -2.08 0.57 0.36
CA ARG A 41 -2.53 1.40 -0.77
C ARG A 41 -3.90 0.98 -1.33
N THR A 42 -4.80 0.54 -0.45
CA THR A 42 -6.21 0.29 -0.77
C THR A 42 -7.12 1.14 0.11
N ALA A 43 -8.40 1.24 -0.25
CA ALA A 43 -9.41 1.92 0.55
C ALA A 43 -9.55 1.36 1.98
N VAL A 44 -9.11 0.12 2.24
CA VAL A 44 -9.15 -0.51 3.56
C VAL A 44 -8.39 0.29 4.62
N LEU A 45 -7.30 0.97 4.24
CA LEU A 45 -6.50 1.79 5.16
C LEU A 45 -6.89 3.28 5.12
N GLY A 46 -7.97 3.63 4.42
CA GLY A 46 -8.33 5.00 4.13
C GLY A 46 -7.42 5.65 3.10
N GLY A 47 -7.74 6.89 2.74
CA GLY A 47 -7.01 7.66 1.74
C GLY A 47 -7.33 9.15 1.83
N TYR A 48 -6.75 9.92 0.92
CA TYR A 48 -6.91 11.35 0.80
C TYR A 48 -6.87 11.78 -0.67
N VAL A 49 -7.41 12.96 -0.95
CA VAL A 49 -7.27 13.58 -2.27
C VAL A 49 -5.98 14.38 -2.27
N GLU A 50 -5.08 14.05 -3.19
CA GLU A 50 -3.92 14.86 -3.50
C GLU A 50 -4.30 15.83 -4.60
N GLN A 51 -3.91 17.10 -4.45
CA GLN A 51 -4.02 18.11 -5.49
C GLN A 51 -2.63 18.57 -5.90
N CYS A 52 -2.42 18.76 -7.19
CA CYS A 52 -1.21 19.38 -7.70
C CYS A 52 -1.29 20.90 -7.56
N ASP A 53 -0.31 21.49 -6.89
CA ASP A 53 -0.27 22.94 -6.68
C ASP A 53 -0.03 23.72 -7.97
N ASP A 54 0.64 23.11 -8.97
CA ASP A 54 0.98 23.78 -10.23
C ASP A 54 -0.16 23.76 -11.27
N CYS A 55 -0.91 22.66 -11.38
CA CYS A 55 -1.93 22.48 -12.43
C CYS A 55 -3.35 22.20 -11.90
N GLY A 56 -3.54 22.12 -10.58
CA GLY A 56 -4.84 21.88 -9.95
C GLY A 56 -5.40 20.46 -10.13
N ALA A 57 -4.71 19.59 -10.87
CA ALA A 57 -5.11 18.20 -11.08
C ALA A 57 -5.23 17.46 -9.74
N THR A 58 -6.22 16.58 -9.60
CA THR A 58 -6.46 15.83 -8.38
C THR A 58 -6.36 14.32 -8.61
N ARG A 59 -5.94 13.57 -7.58
CA ARG A 59 -6.03 12.11 -7.55
C ARG A 59 -6.39 11.61 -6.16
N ILE A 60 -6.95 10.41 -6.10
CA ILE A 60 -7.13 9.70 -4.83
C ILE A 60 -5.85 8.91 -4.53
N ALA A 61 -5.27 9.15 -3.36
CA ALA A 61 -4.16 8.39 -2.82
C ALA A 61 -4.60 7.60 -1.59
N TYR A 62 -4.20 6.34 -1.50
CA TYR A 62 -4.50 5.49 -0.34
C TYR A 62 -3.31 5.39 0.62
N ASN A 63 -3.58 5.18 1.90
CA ASN A 63 -2.55 5.09 2.92
C ASN A 63 -1.69 3.81 2.78
N SER A 64 -0.41 3.91 3.16
CA SER A 64 0.50 2.76 3.23
C SER A 64 0.36 1.99 4.55
N CYS A 65 0.79 0.73 4.59
CA CYS A 65 0.69 -0.16 5.74
C CYS A 65 1.81 -0.03 6.80
N LEU A 66 2.58 1.07 6.80
CA LEU A 66 3.64 1.30 7.80
C LEU A 66 3.05 1.51 9.21
N MET A 67 3.75 1.02 10.23
CA MET A 67 3.30 1.07 11.62
C MET A 67 3.44 2.49 12.20
N GLY A 68 2.31 3.09 12.59
CA GLY A 68 2.28 4.36 13.32
C GLY A 68 2.41 5.59 12.43
N LYS A 69 1.69 6.66 12.79
CA LYS A 69 1.64 7.95 12.10
C LYS A 69 3.07 8.47 11.81
N SER A 70 3.52 8.38 10.56
CA SER A 70 4.57 9.25 10.05
C SER A 70 4.46 9.37 8.54
N ILE A 71 3.91 10.51 8.12
CA ILE A 71 4.44 11.37 7.06
C ILE A 71 5.33 10.69 6.02
N ASN A 72 4.75 10.36 4.87
CA ASN A 72 5.44 10.43 3.59
C ASN A 72 4.44 10.93 2.53
N GLY A 73 3.76 12.04 2.85
CA GLY A 73 3.03 12.88 1.90
C GLY A 73 3.86 14.09 1.43
N GLU A 74 4.99 14.39 2.09
CA GLU A 74 5.80 15.61 1.83
C GLU A 74 6.58 15.62 0.51
N LEU A 75 6.56 14.53 -0.27
CA LEU A 75 7.24 14.46 -1.56
C LEU A 75 6.30 14.25 -2.76
N ALA A 76 4.98 14.30 -2.55
CA ALA A 76 4.02 13.97 -3.60
C ALA A 76 3.87 15.05 -4.68
N CYS A 77 4.23 16.30 -4.41
CA CYS A 77 4.07 17.36 -5.40
C CYS A 77 5.27 18.30 -5.41
N ARG A 78 6.30 17.97 -6.19
CA ARG A 78 7.17 19.04 -6.67
C ARG A 78 7.36 19.10 -8.16
N HIS A 79 7.25 18.01 -8.93
CA HIS A 79 7.36 18.07 -10.41
C HIS A 79 6.74 16.88 -11.17
N ARG A 80 5.81 16.13 -10.57
CA ARG A 80 5.16 15.00 -11.26
C ARG A 80 3.69 15.29 -11.47
N HIS A 81 3.27 15.37 -12.72
CA HIS A 81 1.88 15.11 -13.13
C HIS A 81 1.56 13.62 -12.83
N PHE A 82 1.44 13.31 -11.54
CA PHE A 82 1.16 12.00 -10.93
C PHE A 82 2.13 10.82 -11.22
#